data_AF-B7UQT1-F1
#
_entry.id   AF-B7UQT1-F1
#
_cell.length_a   1.000
_cell.length_b   1.000
_cell.length_c   1.000
_cell.angle_alpha   90.00
_cell.angle_beta   90.00
_cell.angle_gamma   90.00
#
_symmetry.space_group_name_H-M   'P 1'
#
loop_
_entity.id
_entity.type
_entity.pdbx_description
1 polymer ?
#
loop_
_entity_poly.entity_id
_entity_poly.type
_entity_poly.pdbx_seq_one_letter_code
_entity_poly.pdbx_strand_id
1 'polypeptide(L)' 'MSKTIVLLPPRKNTDWAAQLKLISESLEVSQADLAHAYQVDRRDMGKAYHGVRKLPERCVPVHMLLLAQVHDFRALSGE' A
#
# COMPACT_ATOMS: atom_id res chain seq x y z
N MET A 1 0.91 -24.46 10.59
CA MET A 1 -0.39 -24.11 9.97
C MET A 1 -0.19 -22.86 9.13
N SER A 2 -0.27 -22.93 7.80
CA SER A 2 -0.22 -21.74 6.96
C SER A 2 -1.50 -20.93 7.15
N LYS A 3 -1.40 -19.74 7.75
CA LYS A 3 -2.53 -18.79 7.79
C LYS A 3 -2.70 -18.26 6.36
N THR A 4 -3.79 -18.64 5.70
CA THR A 4 -4.16 -18.03 4.42
C THR A 4 -4.52 -16.57 4.67
N ILE A 5 -3.69 -15.65 4.20
CA ILE A 5 -3.97 -14.21 4.27
C ILE A 5 -4.84 -13.86 3.05
N VAL A 6 -6.04 -13.35 3.31
CA VAL A 6 -6.92 -12.83 2.26
C VAL A 6 -6.71 -11.32 2.16
N LEU A 7 -6.16 -10.87 1.05
CA LEU A 7 -6.00 -9.44 0.77
C LEU A 7 -7.27 -8.91 0.12
N LEU A 8 -7.82 -7.84 0.70
CA LEU A 8 -8.97 -7.14 0.17
C LEU A 8 -8.55 -5.74 -0.30
N PRO A 9 -9.11 -5.26 -1.42
CA PRO A 9 -8.84 -3.91 -1.88
C PRO A 9 -9.33 -2.88 -0.86
N PRO A 10 -8.58 -1.78 -0.65
CA PRO A 10 -8.96 -0.72 0.27
C PRO A 10 -10.28 -0.06 -0.14
N ARG A 11 -11.20 0.10 0.82
CA ARG A 11 -12.55 0.64 0.57
C ARG A 11 -12.70 2.08 1.02
N LYS A 12 -11.96 2.51 2.03
CA LYS A 12 -12.01 3.86 2.61
C LYS A 12 -10.64 4.53 2.58
N ASN A 13 -10.60 5.86 2.72
CA ASN A 13 -9.35 6.62 2.71
C ASN A 13 -8.40 6.18 3.84
N THR A 14 -8.97 5.81 4.99
CA THR A 14 -8.23 5.30 6.15
C THR A 14 -7.55 3.95 5.85
N ASP A 15 -8.21 3.08 5.09
CA ASP A 15 -7.66 1.78 4.69
C ASP A 15 -6.45 2.00 3.78
N TRP A 16 -6.60 2.87 2.78
CA TRP A 16 -5.52 3.30 1.90
C TRP A 16 -4.33 3.84 2.70
N ALA A 17 -4.56 4.77 3.64
CA ALA A 17 -3.50 5.37 4.43
C ALA A 17 -2.74 4.35 5.30
N ALA A 18 -3.47 3.46 5.96
CA ALA A 18 -2.86 2.41 6.78
C ALA A 18 -2.01 1.45 5.94
N GLN A 19 -2.54 1.02 4.79
CA GLN A 19 -1.83 0.11 3.89
C GLN A 19 -0.64 0.78 3.20
N LEU A 20 -0.73 2.05 2.81
CA LEU A 20 0.39 2.80 2.22
C LEU A 20 1.55 2.96 3.20
N LYS A 21 1.26 3.24 4.48
CA LYS A 21 2.29 3.28 5.54
C LYS A 21 2.95 1.93 5.73
N LEU A 22 2.13 0.87 5.84
CA LEU A 22 2.60 -0.50 5.95
C LEU A 22 3.54 -0.88 4.79
N ILE A 23 3.16 -0.53 3.55
CA ILE A 23 3.98 -0.78 2.35
C ILE A 23 5.27 0.04 2.40
N SER A 24 5.19 1.33 2.72
CA SER A 24 6.35 2.21 2.83
C SER A 24 7.36 1.70 3.84
N GLU A 25 6.90 1.32 5.04
CA GLU A 25 7.74 0.81 6.12
C GLU A 25 8.32 -0.57 5.81
N SER A 26 7.51 -1.49 5.27
CA SER A 26 7.94 -2.88 5.05
C SER A 26 8.80 -3.08 3.81
N LEU A 27 8.65 -2.24 2.79
CA LEU A 27 9.47 -2.28 1.57
C LEU A 27 10.57 -1.21 1.56
N GLU A 28 10.68 -0.42 2.63
CA GLU A 28 11.63 0.68 2.78
C GLU A 28 11.59 1.70 1.62
N VAL A 29 10.38 1.98 1.11
CA VAL A 29 10.15 2.92 -0.01
C VAL A 29 9.58 4.24 0.48
N SER A 30 9.97 5.36 -0.15
CA SER A 30 9.47 6.67 0.22
C SER A 30 8.09 6.98 -0.38
N GLN A 31 7.41 8.03 0.11
CA GLN A 31 6.19 8.54 -0.52
C GLN A 31 6.42 8.98 -1.98
N ALA A 32 7.63 9.41 -2.33
CA ALA A 32 7.96 9.80 -3.71
C ALA A 32 8.04 8.58 -4.64
N ASP A 33 8.60 7.48 -4.15
CA ASP A 33 8.67 6.20 -4.87
C ASP A 33 7.28 5.61 -5.05
N LEU A 34 6.44 5.67 -4.00
CA LEU A 34 5.03 5.31 -4.10
C LEU A 34 4.31 6.20 -5.12
N ALA A 35 4.50 7.52 -5.11
CA ALA A 35 3.86 8.40 -6.09
C ALA A 35 4.22 7.99 -7.54
N HIS A 36 5.48 7.62 -7.76
CA HIS A 36 5.97 7.13 -9.03
C HIS A 36 5.34 5.79 -9.42
N ALA A 37 5.37 4.78 -8.54
CA ALA A 37 4.82 3.45 -8.80
C ALA A 37 3.32 3.49 -9.10
N TYR A 38 2.58 4.38 -8.42
CA TYR A 38 1.14 4.52 -8.58
C TYR A 38 0.76 5.46 -9.73
N GLN A 39 1.74 6.11 -10.37
CA GLN A 39 1.58 7.07 -11.45
C GLN A 39 0.58 8.18 -11.06
N VAL A 40 0.85 8.81 -9.93
CA VAL A 40 0.09 9.94 -9.38
C VAL A 40 1.01 11.06 -8.95
N ASP A 41 0.48 12.28 -8.88
CA ASP A 41 1.20 13.41 -8.34
C ASP A 41 1.61 13.20 -6.88
N ARG A 42 2.81 13.66 -6.52
CA ARG A 42 3.34 13.59 -5.15
C ARG A 42 2.40 14.21 -4.12
N ARG A 43 1.71 15.31 -4.49
CA ARG A 43 0.73 15.96 -3.63
C ARG A 43 -0.48 15.07 -3.35
N ASP A 44 -0.95 14.36 -4.35
CA ASP A 44 -2.08 13.44 -4.20
C ASP A 44 -1.68 12.17 -3.45
N MET A 45 -0.46 11.67 -3.66
CA MET A 45 0.12 10.61 -2.84
C MET A 45 0.20 11.02 -1.37
N GLY A 46 0.71 12.22 -1.05
CA GLY A 46 0.75 12.71 0.33
C GLY A 46 -0.64 12.78 0.97
N LYS A 47 -1.65 13.29 0.25
CA LYS A 47 -3.04 13.28 0.75
C LYS A 47 -3.56 11.87 1.00
N ALA A 48 -3.24 10.90 0.14
CA ALA A 48 -3.63 9.52 0.34
C ALA A 48 -2.91 8.86 1.52
N TYR A 49 -1.60 9.10 1.64
CA TYR A 49 -0.76 8.62 2.74
C TYR A 49 -1.25 9.10 4.11
N HIS A 50 -1.84 10.30 4.17
CA HIS A 50 -2.46 10.87 5.37
C HIS A 50 -3.97 10.61 5.49
N GLY A 51 -4.57 9.81 4.60
CA GLY A 51 -6.00 9.43 4.69
C GLY A 51 -6.98 10.53 4.32
N VAL A 52 -6.51 11.63 3.74
CA VAL A 52 -7.32 12.76 3.30
C VAL A 52 -8.07 12.44 2.01
N ARG A 53 -7.47 11.63 1.12
CA ARG A 53 -8.03 11.29 -0.20
C ARG A 53 -7.82 9.82 -0.53
N LYS A 54 -8.71 9.22 -1.33
CA LYS A 54 -8.42 7.93 -1.99
C LYS A 54 -7.50 8.11 -3.18
N LEU A 55 -6.67 7.11 -3.42
CA LEU A 55 -6.05 6.97 -4.74
C LEU A 55 -7.10 6.54 -5.77
N PRO A 56 -6.92 6.90 -7.05
CA PRO A 56 -7.81 6.49 -8.14
C PRO A 56 -7.94 4.96 -8.23
N GLU A 57 -9.07 4.45 -8.72
CA GLU A 57 -9.29 3.00 -8.83
C GLU A 57 -8.27 2.28 -9.70
N ARG A 58 -7.71 2.97 -10.72
CA ARG A 58 -6.60 2.43 -11.55
C ARG A 58 -5.35 2.05 -10.75
N CYS A 59 -5.21 2.56 -9.53
CA CYS A 59 -4.08 2.28 -8.65
C CYS A 59 -4.27 0.99 -7.83
N VAL A 60 -5.48 0.43 -7.77
CA VAL A 60 -5.78 -0.77 -6.97
C VAL A 60 -4.92 -1.97 -7.37
N PRO A 61 -4.69 -2.29 -8.66
CA PRO A 61 -3.84 -3.44 -9.02
C PRO A 61 -2.41 -3.33 -8.49
N VAL A 62 -1.76 -2.16 -8.66
CA VAL A 62 -0.41 -1.90 -8.14
C VAL A 62 -0.40 -1.97 -6.61
N HIS A 63 -1.43 -1.41 -5.97
CA HIS A 63 -1.55 -1.46 -4.52
C HIS A 63 -1.63 -2.90 -3.99
N MET A 64 -2.47 -3.73 -4.60
CA MET A 64 -2.63 -5.13 -4.19
C MET A 64 -1.35 -5.94 -4.41
N LEU A 65 -0.60 -5.68 -5.48
CA LEU A 65 0.68 -6.32 -5.73
C LEU A 65 1.71 -5.98 -4.65
N LEU A 66 1.85 -4.70 -4.31
CA LEU A 66 2.77 -4.26 -3.25
C LEU A 66 2.35 -4.80 -1.89
N LEU A 67 1.05 -4.83 -1.60
CA LEU A 67 0.54 -5.39 -0.35
C LEU A 67 0.84 -6.90 -0.25
N ALA A 68 0.68 -7.65 -1.36
CA ALA A 68 1.06 -9.06 -1.40
C ALA A 68 2.56 -9.26 -1.11
N GLN A 69 3.41 -8.45 -1.74
CA GLN A 69 4.86 -8.49 -1.51
C GLN A 69 5.23 -8.24 -0.04
N VAL A 70 4.56 -7.30 0.63
CA VAL A 70 4.76 -7.06 2.07
C VAL A 70 4.41 -8.29 2.90
N HIS A 71 3.28 -8.93 2.60
CA HIS A 71 2.86 -10.11 3.35
C HIS A 71 3.77 -11.32 3.11
N ASP A 72 4.24 -11.52 1.89
CA ASP A 72 5.23 -12.55 1.57
C ASP A 72 6.56 -12.28 2.29
N PHE A 73 7.03 -11.03 2.28
CA PHE A 73 8.26 -10.65 3.00
C PHE A 73 8.15 -10.91 4.50
N ARG A 74 7.04 -10.49 5.14
CA ARG A 74 6.82 -10.75 6.57
C ARG A 74 6.72 -12.24 6.89
N ALA A 75 6.06 -13.02 6.04
CA ALA A 75 5.98 -14.46 6.20
C ALA A 75 7.37 -15.15 6.14
N LEU A 76 8.29 -14.62 5.33
CA LEU A 76 9.67 -15.09 5.25
C LEU A 76 10.52 -14.61 6.44
N SER A 77 10.26 -13.41 6.96
CA SER A 77 11.00 -12.82 8.08
C SER A 77 10.62 -13.38 9.46
N GLY A 78 9.56 -14.19 9.55
CA GLY A 78 9.14 -14.84 10.80
C GLY A 78 8.46 -13.92 11.82
N GLU A 79 8.01 -12.73 11.38
CA GLU A 79 7.17 -11.80 12.15
C GLU A 79 5.69 -12.19 12.17
#